data_AF-A0A060Y3L9-F1
#
_entry.id   AF-A0A060Y3L9-F1
#
_cell.length_a   1.000
_cell.length_b   1.000
_cell.length_c   1.000
_cell.angle_alpha   90.00
_cell.angle_beta   90.00
_cell.angle_gamma   90.00
#
_symmetry.space_group_name_H-M   'P 1'
#
loop_
_entity.id
_entity.type
_entity.pdbx_description
1 polymer ?
#
loop_
_entity_poly.entity_id
_entity_poly.type
_entity_poly.pdbx_seq_one_letter_code
_entity_poly.pdbx_strand_id
1 'polypeptide(L)'
;FEELTNLIKTIRNAMKIRDMSKCLEEFEQLCRAFLKSKTIVDKEGMPPFYIRLLSDLEDYLNQLWEDKEGKKKMNKNNAKALSTLRQKIRKYNRDYETEIASYKEGHLPELEHI
;
A
#
# COMPACT_ATOMS: atom_id res chain seq x y z
N PHE A 1 5.61 -12.89 -9.23
CA PHE A 1 5.69 -11.80 -8.23
C PHE A 1 6.51 -10.58 -8.69
N GLU A 2 7.36 -10.68 -9.72
CA GLU A 2 8.21 -9.56 -10.19
C GLU A 2 7.45 -8.26 -10.51
N GLU A 3 6.32 -8.35 -11.22
CA GLU A 3 5.45 -7.20 -11.52
C GLU A 3 4.99 -6.49 -10.23
N LEU A 4 4.57 -7.25 -9.21
CA LEU A 4 4.17 -6.71 -7.90
C LEU A 4 5.34 -6.01 -7.22
N THR A 5 6.52 -6.62 -7.22
CA THR A 5 7.73 -6.03 -6.62
C THR A 5 8.10 -4.70 -7.29
N ASN A 6 7.97 -4.60 -8.62
CA ASN A 6 8.23 -3.37 -9.35
C ASN A 6 7.21 -2.27 -9.01
N LEU A 7 5.92 -2.59 -8.95
CA LEU A 7 4.87 -1.65 -8.53
C LEU A 7 5.09 -1.15 -7.10
N ILE A 8 5.48 -2.04 -6.18
CA ILE A 8 5.82 -1.67 -4.79
C ILE A 8 6.98 -0.67 -4.75
N LYS A 9 8.03 -0.87 -5.56
CA LYS A 9 9.16 0.08 -5.65
C LYS A 9 8.69 1.44 -6.14
N THR A 10 7.83 1.48 -7.17
CA THR A 10 7.27 2.74 -7.70
C THR A 10 6.41 3.46 -6.66
N ILE A 11 5.56 2.73 -5.92
CA ILE A 11 4.75 3.29 -4.83
C ILE A 11 5.65 3.88 -3.74
N ARG A 12 6.69 3.16 -3.30
CA ARG A 12 7.65 3.67 -2.31
C ARG A 12 8.37 4.93 -2.77
N ASN A 13 8.75 4.99 -4.04
CA ASN A 13 9.34 6.20 -4.61
C ASN A 13 8.34 7.36 -4.63
N ALA A 14 7.10 7.11 -5.04
CA ALA A 14 6.03 8.12 -5.04
C ALA A 14 5.72 8.65 -3.62
N MET A 15 5.73 7.78 -2.60
CA MET A 15 5.64 8.19 -1.19
C MET A 15 6.82 9.08 -0.77
N LYS A 16 8.04 8.75 -1.19
CA LYS A 16 9.26 9.52 -0.86
C LYS A 16 9.20 10.94 -1.41
N ILE A 17 8.71 11.13 -2.63
CA ILE A 17 8.56 12.45 -3.27
C ILE A 17 7.19 13.12 -3.00
N ARG A 18 6.32 12.46 -2.21
CA ARG A 18 4.97 12.93 -1.88
C ARG A 18 4.04 13.10 -3.10
N ASP A 19 4.18 12.26 -4.12
CA ASP A 19 3.30 12.22 -5.28
C ASP A 19 2.11 11.28 -5.02
N MET A 20 1.02 11.86 -4.51
CA MET A 20 -0.17 11.09 -4.13
C MET A 20 -0.98 10.64 -5.34
N SER A 21 -0.96 11.42 -6.42
CA SER A 21 -1.59 11.04 -7.68
C SER A 21 -0.94 9.79 -8.26
N LYS A 22 0.39 9.72 -8.29
CA LYS A 22 1.10 8.53 -8.75
C LYS A 22 0.92 7.34 -7.80
N CYS A 23 0.98 7.56 -6.47
CA CYS A 23 0.66 6.50 -5.50
C CYS A 23 -0.71 5.87 -5.75
N LEU A 24 -1.74 6.67 -6.04
CA LEU A 24 -3.09 6.16 -6.31
C LEU A 24 -3.14 5.30 -7.58
N GLU A 25 -2.55 5.78 -8.67
CA GLU A 25 -2.50 5.04 -9.93
C GLU A 25 -1.78 3.70 -9.78
N GLU A 26 -0.60 3.71 -9.16
CA GLU A 26 0.21 2.51 -8.95
C GLU A 26 -0.47 1.53 -7.98
N PHE A 27 -1.17 2.03 -6.95
CA PHE A 27 -1.96 1.18 -6.06
C PHE A 27 -3.10 0.47 -6.79
N GLU A 28 -3.80 1.15 -7.71
CA GLU A 28 -4.84 0.50 -8.52
C GLU A 28 -4.26 -0.57 -9.45
N GLN A 29 -3.09 -0.31 -10.05
CA GLN A 29 -2.38 -1.28 -10.86
C GLN A 29 -1.94 -2.49 -10.02
N LEU A 30 -1.40 -2.23 -8.82
CA LEU A 30 -1.00 -3.26 -7.86
C LEU A 30 -2.18 -4.17 -7.50
N CYS A 31 -3.35 -3.61 -7.16
CA CYS A 31 -4.54 -4.41 -6.86
C CYS A 31 -4.96 -5.28 -8.06
N ARG A 32 -4.88 -4.76 -9.30
CA ARG A 32 -5.19 -5.54 -10.51
C ARG A 32 -4.19 -6.66 -10.75
N ALA A 33 -2.89 -6.40 -10.61
CA ALA A 33 -1.84 -7.39 -10.73
C ALA A 33 -1.95 -8.47 -9.64
N PHE A 34 -2.34 -8.07 -8.42
CA PHE A 34 -2.57 -8.99 -7.31
C PHE A 34 -3.75 -9.93 -7.61
N LEU A 35 -4.87 -9.40 -8.14
CA LEU A 35 -6.02 -10.22 -8.54
C LEU A 35 -5.65 -11.28 -9.58
N LYS A 36 -4.76 -10.97 -10.54
CA LYS A 36 -4.25 -11.97 -11.49
C LYS A 36 -3.40 -13.05 -10.81
N SER A 37 -2.66 -12.64 -9.77
CA SER A 37 -1.79 -13.53 -8.99
C SER A 37 -2.55 -14.28 -7.89
N LYS A 38 -3.85 -14.01 -7.70
CA LYS A 38 -4.67 -14.57 -6.62
C LYS A 38 -4.66 -16.10 -6.59
N THR A 39 -4.72 -16.74 -7.75
CA THR A 39 -4.65 -18.22 -7.85
C THR A 39 -3.35 -18.81 -7.29
N ILE A 40 -2.24 -18.07 -7.38
CA ILE A 40 -0.94 -18.48 -6.81
C ILE A 40 -0.95 -18.20 -5.30
N VAL A 41 -1.45 -17.03 -4.91
CA VAL A 41 -1.58 -16.62 -3.50
C VAL A 41 -2.47 -17.56 -2.69
N ASP A 42 -3.59 -18.03 -3.25
CA ASP A 42 -4.46 -19.02 -2.60
C ASP A 42 -3.76 -20.38 -2.40
N LYS A 43 -2.75 -20.71 -3.23
CA LYS A 43 -2.01 -21.97 -3.15
C LYS A 43 -0.76 -21.89 -2.27
N GLU A 44 0.01 -20.82 -2.41
CA GLU A 44 1.30 -20.64 -1.74
C GLU A 44 1.20 -19.75 -0.49
N GLY A 45 0.05 -19.12 -0.27
CA GLY A 45 -0.17 -18.17 0.81
C GLY A 45 0.08 -16.72 0.40
N MET A 46 -0.32 -15.81 1.28
CA MET A 46 -0.21 -14.38 1.03
C MET A 46 1.24 -13.91 1.13
N PRO A 47 1.79 -13.24 0.09
CA PRO A 47 3.16 -12.76 0.14
C PRO A 47 3.34 -11.69 1.24
N PRO A 48 4.30 -11.85 2.16
CA PRO A 48 4.50 -10.92 3.28
C PRO A 48 4.79 -9.48 2.83
N PHE A 49 5.51 -9.32 1.70
CA PHE A 49 5.81 -8.00 1.14
C PHE A 49 4.55 -7.22 0.71
N TYR A 50 3.47 -7.91 0.37
CA TYR A 50 2.21 -7.30 -0.04
C TYR A 50 1.49 -6.71 1.17
N ILE A 51 1.31 -7.52 2.22
CA ILE A 51 0.74 -7.08 3.50
C ILE A 51 1.55 -5.94 4.12
N ARG A 52 2.89 -6.04 4.06
CA ARG A 52 3.78 -4.97 4.51
C ARG A 52 3.51 -3.66 3.78
N LEU A 53 3.39 -3.68 2.44
CA LEU A 53 3.06 -2.46 1.69
C LEU A 53 1.69 -1.89 2.09
N LEU A 54 0.66 -2.74 2.25
CA LEU A 54 -0.68 -2.27 2.65
C LEU A 54 -0.66 -1.57 4.01
N SER A 55 0.08 -2.13 4.97
CA SER A 55 0.25 -1.53 6.30
C SER A 55 1.08 -0.24 6.24
N ASP A 56 2.23 -0.26 5.56
CA ASP A 56 3.11 0.92 5.40
C ASP A 56 2.35 2.08 4.73
N LEU A 57 1.59 1.79 3.68
CA LEU A 57 0.85 2.78 2.93
C LEU A 57 -0.33 3.34 3.73
N GLU A 58 -1.07 2.51 4.48
CA GLU A 58 -2.14 3.00 5.35
C GLU A 58 -1.61 3.93 6.46
N ASP A 59 -0.51 3.53 7.11
CA ASP A 59 0.13 4.35 8.15
C ASP A 59 0.60 5.69 7.57
N TYR A 60 1.34 5.66 6.46
CA TYR A 60 1.80 6.86 5.77
C TYR A 60 0.65 7.80 5.37
N LEU A 61 -0.46 7.26 4.87
CA LEU A 61 -1.62 8.08 4.49
C LEU A 61 -2.32 8.68 5.70
N ASN A 62 -2.35 7.99 6.84
CA ASN A 62 -2.88 8.54 8.08
C ASN A 62 -1.95 9.65 8.63
N GLN A 63 -0.63 9.44 8.64
CA GLN A 63 0.34 10.47 9.02
C GLN A 63 0.20 11.73 8.15
N LEU A 64 0.13 11.57 6.82
CA LEU A 64 -0.12 12.68 5.91
C LEU A 64 -1.48 13.33 6.12
N TRP A 65 -2.50 12.56 6.52
CA TRP A 65 -3.83 13.08 6.77
C TRP A 65 -3.88 13.98 8.01
N GLU A 66 -3.11 13.62 9.04
CA GLU A 66 -2.97 14.36 10.29
C GLU A 66 -2.03 15.57 10.16
N ASP A 67 -1.04 15.51 9.26
CA ASP A 67 -0.16 16.63 8.92
C ASP A 67 -0.92 17.74 8.16
N LYS A 68 -1.57 18.61 8.94
CA LYS A 68 -2.31 19.77 8.42
C LYS A 68 -1.42 20.72 7.61
N GLU A 69 -0.14 20.85 7.95
CA GLU A 69 0.78 21.72 7.23
C GLU A 69 1.25 21.10 5.92
N GLY A 70 1.60 19.81 5.93
CA GLY A 70 1.92 19.04 4.73
C GLY A 70 0.78 19.03 3.73
N LYS A 71 -0.47 18.86 4.19
CA LYS A 71 -1.66 18.93 3.32
C LYS A 71 -1.85 20.29 2.66
N LYS A 72 -1.53 21.39 3.35
CA LYS A 72 -1.59 22.74 2.74
C LYS A 72 -0.54 22.93 1.64
N LYS A 73 0.59 22.22 1.73
CA LYS A 73 1.66 22.24 0.71
C LYS A 73 1.35 21.34 -0.49
N MET A 74 0.33 20.48 -0.42
CA MET A 74 -0.06 19.63 -1.54
C MET A 74 -0.82 20.42 -2.60
N ASN A 75 -0.51 20.13 -3.87
CA ASN A 75 -1.33 20.62 -4.98
C ASN A 75 -2.72 19.94 -4.97
N LYS A 76 -3.67 20.52 -5.70
CA LYS A 76 -5.07 20.07 -5.76
C LYS A 76 -5.21 18.59 -6.16
N ASN A 77 -4.35 18.12 -7.08
CA ASN A 77 -4.37 16.74 -7.56
C ASN A 77 -3.93 15.77 -6.45
N ASN A 78 -2.84 16.09 -5.75
CA ASN A 78 -2.32 15.30 -4.64
C ASN A 78 -3.28 15.28 -3.45
N ALA A 79 -3.88 16.42 -3.09
CA ALA A 79 -4.86 16.48 -2.00
C ALA A 79 -6.11 15.61 -2.31
N LYS A 80 -6.60 15.64 -3.55
CA LYS A 80 -7.71 14.78 -3.99
C LYS A 80 -7.30 13.31 -3.98
N ALA A 81 -6.13 12.99 -4.53
CA ALA A 81 -5.62 11.63 -4.58
C ALA A 81 -5.41 11.04 -3.18
N LEU A 82 -4.87 11.81 -2.22
CA LEU A 82 -4.73 11.41 -0.82
C LEU A 82 -6.07 10.97 -0.21
N SER A 83 -7.11 11.79 -0.38
CA SER A 83 -8.45 11.47 0.15
C SER A 83 -9.02 10.18 -0.46
N THR A 84 -8.88 10.03 -1.79
CA THR A 84 -9.35 8.83 -2.50
C THR A 84 -8.56 7.59 -2.08
N LEU A 85 -7.23 7.69 -2.05
CA LEU A 85 -6.34 6.57 -1.73
C LEU A 85 -6.55 6.10 -0.29
N ARG A 86 -6.69 7.03 0.66
CA ARG A 86 -7.01 6.72 2.06
C ARG A 86 -8.34 5.97 2.20
N GLN A 87 -9.38 6.40 1.47
CA GLN A 87 -10.66 5.70 1.52
C GLN A 87 -10.56 4.30 0.89
N LYS A 88 -9.85 4.17 -0.24
CA LYS A 88 -9.65 2.88 -0.92
C LYS A 88 -8.86 1.90 -0.07
N ILE A 89 -7.70 2.31 0.45
CA ILE A 89 -6.86 1.41 1.23
C ILE A 89 -7.57 0.95 2.50
N ARG A 90 -8.28 1.86 3.19
CA ARG A 90 -9.04 1.49 4.38
C ARG A 90 -10.15 0.48 4.08
N LYS A 91 -10.79 0.59 2.91
CA LYS A 91 -11.79 -0.41 2.48
C LYS A 91 -11.13 -1.73 2.11
N TYR A 92 -10.00 -1.67 1.40
CA TYR A 92 -9.27 -2.84 0.94
C TYR A 92 -8.67 -3.63 2.09
N ASN A 93 -8.03 -2.95 3.05
CA ASN A 93 -7.40 -3.57 4.21
C ASN A 93 -8.40 -4.30 5.11
N ARG A 94 -9.70 -3.97 5.08
CA ARG A 94 -10.74 -4.73 5.81
C ARG A 94 -10.81 -6.19 5.40
N ASP A 95 -10.60 -6.46 4.11
CA ASP A 95 -10.59 -7.82 3.59
C ASP A 95 -9.32 -8.60 4.00
N TYR A 96 -8.31 -7.91 4.55
CA TYR A 96 -7.00 -8.46 4.94
C TYR A 96 -6.65 -8.15 6.41
N GLU A 97 -7.63 -7.81 7.25
CA GLU A 97 -7.39 -7.39 8.64
C GLU A 97 -6.67 -8.48 9.44
N THR A 98 -7.01 -9.75 9.21
CA THR A 98 -6.39 -10.91 9.89
C THR A 98 -4.92 -11.08 9.51
N GLU A 99 -4.59 -10.99 8.22
CA GLU A 99 -3.23 -11.10 7.70
C GLU A 99 -2.37 -9.90 8.13
N ILE A 100 -2.95 -8.69 8.12
CA ILE A 100 -2.29 -7.48 8.60
C ILE A 100 -2.03 -7.55 10.11
N ALA A 101 -3.00 -8.03 10.90
CA ALA A 101 -2.82 -8.23 12.34
C ALA A 101 -1.69 -9.25 12.61
N SER A 102 -1.72 -10.39 11.91
CA SER A 102 -0.70 -11.43 12.01
C SER A 102 0.70 -10.91 11.63
N TYR A 103 0.80 -10.04 10.62
CA TYR A 103 2.04 -9.34 10.28
C TYR A 103 2.52 -8.43 11.42
N LYS A 104 1.64 -7.58 11.96
CA LYS A 104 1.99 -6.60 13.01
C LYS A 104 2.37 -7.25 14.33
N GLU A 105 1.83 -8.43 14.63
CA GLU A 105 2.18 -9.22 15.81
C GLU A 105 3.50 -10.00 15.64
N GLY A 106 4.21 -9.85 14.51
CA GLY A 106 5.49 -10.51 14.25
C GLY A 106 5.35 -12.01 13.93
N HIS A 107 4.15 -12.49 13.61
CA HIS A 107 3.89 -13.90 13.29
C HIS A 107 4.26 -14.29 11.85
N LEU A 108 4.55 -13.31 10.99
CA LEU A 108 5.11 -13.58 9.67
C LEU A 108 6.63 -13.52 9.75
N PRO A 109 7.36 -14.51 9.20
CA PRO A 109 8.81 -14.50 9.20
C PRO A 109 9.30 -13.21 8.54
N GLU A 110 10.09 -12.42 9.28
CA GLU A 110 10.89 -11.37 8.67
C GLU A 110 11.71 -12.04 7.57
N LEU A 111 11.44 -11.70 6.32
CA LEU A 111 12.36 -12.02 5.24
C LEU A 111 13.60 -11.17 5.48
N GLU A 112 14.51 -11.69 6.30
CA GLU A 112 15.90 -11.29 6.25
C GLU A 112 16.37 -11.49 4.80
N HIS A 113 16.83 -10.40 4.18
CA HIS A 113 17.42 -10.34 2.84
C HIS A 113 16.44 -10.42 1.65
N ILE A 114 15.98 -9.24 1.20
CA ILE A 114 15.84 -8.91 -0.23
C ILE A 114 16.62 -7.61 -0.49
#